data_AF-A0A969TRL6-F1
#
_entry.id   AF-A0A969TRL6-F1
#
_cell.length_a   1.000
_cell.length_b   1.000
_cell.length_c   1.000
_cell.angle_alpha   90.00
_cell.angle_beta   90.00
_cell.angle_gamma   90.00
#
_symmetry.space_group_name_H-M   'P 1'
#
loop_
_entity.id
_entity.type
_entity.pdbx_description
1 polymer ?
#
loop_
_entity_poly.entity_id
_entity_poly.type
_entity_poly.pdbx_seq_one_letter_code
_entity_poly.pdbx_strand_id
1 'polypeptide(L)' 'MKDFLINLSRYPVYLLSSILGIFIAFFERLQPWFKNPITAIATFGILAGGFAFIAFTLRAMLGLPTV' A
#
# COMPACT_ATOMS: atom_id res chain seq x y z
N MET A 1 -6.92 -17.68 33.48
CA MET A 1 -7.54 -17.27 32.20
C MET A 1 -7.45 -15.76 31.93
N LYS A 2 -7.60 -14.88 32.93
CA LYS A 2 -7.46 -13.43 32.76
C LYS A 2 -6.11 -13.01 32.16
N ASP A 3 -5.00 -13.51 32.69
CA ASP A 3 -3.66 -13.14 32.20
C ASP A 3 -3.41 -13.59 30.76
N PHE A 4 -3.97 -14.73 30.36
CA PHE A 4 -3.91 -15.22 28.98
C PHE A 4 -4.63 -14.27 28.01
N LEU A 5 -5.85 -13.84 28.36
CA LEU A 5 -6.61 -12.91 27.52
C LEU A 5 -5.94 -11.53 27.44
N ILE A 6 -5.37 -11.04 28.53
CA ILE A 6 -4.62 -9.78 28.57
C ILE A 6 -3.37 -9.85 27.70
N ASN A 7 -2.67 -11.00 27.71
CA ASN A 7 -1.48 -11.17 26.88
C ASN A 7 -1.88 -11.33 25.40
N LEU A 8 -2.96 -12.06 25.12
CA LEU A 8 -3.50 -12.25 23.77
C LEU A 8 -3.94 -10.92 23.14
N SER A 9 -4.58 -10.03 23.90
CA SER A 9 -5.01 -8.72 23.41
C SER A 9 -3.87 -7.76 23.06
N ARG A 10 -2.63 -8.04 23.50
CA ARG A 10 -1.46 -7.21 23.16
C ARG A 10 -0.89 -7.53 21.78
N TYR A 11 -1.04 -8.76 21.29
CA TYR A 11 -0.52 -9.15 19.97
C TYR A 11 -1.06 -8.31 18.80
N PRO A 12 -2.37 -8.02 18.72
CA PRO A 12 -2.89 -7.11 17.69
C PRO A 12 -2.24 -5.72 17.76
N VAL A 13 -2.00 -5.19 18.96
CA VAL A 13 -1.37 -3.88 19.15
C VAL A 13 0.08 -3.89 18.69
N TYR A 14 0.84 -4.93 19.02
CA TYR A 14 2.21 -5.08 18.53
C TYR A 14 2.25 -5.22 17.01
N LEU A 15 1.38 -6.03 16.43
CA LEU A 15 1.26 -6.19 14.99
C LEU A 15 0.91 -4.88 14.30
N LEU A 16 -0.05 -4.12 14.82
CA LEU A 16 -0.38 -2.78 14.35
C LEU A 16 0.82 -1.85 14.42
N SER A 17 1.54 -1.82 15.55
CA SER A 17 2.71 -0.96 15.72
C SER A 17 3.84 -1.32 14.74
N SER A 18 4.07 -2.61 14.48
CA SER A 18 5.06 -3.07 13.53
C SER A 18 4.67 -2.71 12.09
N ILE A 19 3.42 -2.94 11.71
CA ILE A 19 2.91 -2.58 10.38
C ILE A 19 3.02 -1.06 10.17
N LEU A 20 2.54 -0.27 11.12
CA LEU A 20 2.60 1.19 11.05
C LEU A 20 4.05 1.68 10.98
N GLY A 21 4.95 1.12 11.78
CA GLY A 21 6.38 1.45 11.75
C GLY A 21 7.00 1.19 10.36
N ILE A 22 6.66 0.06 9.72
CA ILE A 22 7.12 -0.25 8.36
C ILE A 22 6.60 0.77 7.35
N PHE A 23 5.31 1.10 7.41
CA PHE A 23 4.71 2.09 6.51
C PHE A 23 5.33 3.48 6.71
N ILE A 24 5.51 3.92 7.95
CA ILE A 24 6.14 5.22 8.25
C ILE A 24 7.55 5.27 7.69
N ALA A 25 8.39 4.28 7.99
CA ALA A 25 9.77 4.22 7.49
C ALA A 25 9.85 4.21 5.95
N PHE A 26 8.92 3.50 5.30
CA PHE A 26 8.80 3.48 3.85
C PHE A 26 8.42 4.86 3.27
N PHE A 27 7.39 5.50 3.84
CA PHE A 27 6.92 6.81 3.37
C PHE A 27 7.90 7.95 3.66
N GLU A 28 8.64 7.91 4.77
CA GLU A 28 9.73 8.85 5.04
C GLU A 28 10.80 8.80 3.93
N ARG A 29 11.10 7.61 3.42
CA ARG A 29 12.06 7.46 2.31
C ARG A 29 11.50 7.96 0.98
N LEU A 30 10.18 7.90 0.78
CA LEU A 30 9.49 8.40 -0.41
C LEU A 30 9.24 9.91 -0.37
N GLN A 31 9.17 10.52 0.82
CA GLN A 31 8.94 11.96 1.01
C GLN A 31 9.80 12.88 0.11
N PRO A 32 11.13 12.67 -0.07
CA PRO A 32 11.93 13.54 -0.94
C PRO A 32 11.49 13.51 -2.42
N TRP A 33 10.85 12.45 -2.89
CA TRP A 33 10.40 12.34 -4.29
C TRP A 33 9.22 13.27 -4.59
N PHE A 34 8.46 13.65 -3.56
CA PHE A 34 7.35 14.59 -3.67
C PHE A 34 7.78 16.06 -3.57
N LYS A 35 9.06 16.33 -3.28
CA LYS A 35 9.60 17.71 -3.27
C LYS A 35 9.82 18.27 -4.68
N ASN A 36 10.04 17.41 -5.66
CA ASN A 36 10.15 17.81 -7.06
C ASN A 36 8.85 17.44 -7.78
N PRO A 37 8.16 18.41 -8.41
CA PRO A 37 6.86 18.17 -9.06
C PRO A 37 6.95 17.13 -10.18
N ILE A 38 8.08 17.03 -10.88
CA ILE A 38 8.27 16.08 -11.98
C ILE A 38 8.29 14.64 -11.46
N THR A 39 9.07 14.38 -10.40
CA THR A 39 9.16 13.04 -9.79
C THR A 39 7.86 12.63 -9.11
N ALA A 40 7.11 13.60 -8.56
CA ALA A 40 5.77 13.34 -8.04
C ALA A 40 4.82 12.89 -9.16
N ILE A 41 4.74 13.64 -10.27
CA ILE A 41 3.89 13.30 -11.42
C ILE A 41 4.30 11.95 -12.03
N ALA A 42 5.60 11.70 -12.19
CA ALA A 42 6.10 10.42 -12.70
C ALA A 42 5.68 9.24 -11.81
N THR A 43 5.75 9.41 -10.48
CA THR A 43 5.33 8.38 -9.52
C THR A 43 3.84 8.06 -9.67
N PHE A 44 2.99 9.08 -9.73
CA PHE A 44 1.54 8.88 -9.95
C PHE A 44 1.23 8.28 -11.33
N GLY A 45 1.94 8.70 -12.37
CA GLY A 45 1.80 8.16 -13.72
C GLY A 45 2.14 6.67 -13.79
N ILE A 46 3.23 6.25 -13.15
CA ILE A 46 3.61 4.83 -13.07
C ILE A 46 2.59 4.03 -12.26
N LEU A 47 2.11 4.56 -11.13
CA LEU A 47 1.10 3.87 -10.32
C LEU A 47 -0.20 3.72 -11.10
N ALA A 48 -0.75 4.81 -11.63
CA ALA A 48 -1.99 4.78 -12.41
C ALA A 48 -1.86 3.91 -13.66
N GLY A 49 -0.75 4.02 -14.39
CA GLY A 49 -0.47 3.21 -15.57
C GLY A 49 -0.32 1.73 -15.25
N GLY A 50 0.38 1.39 -14.17
CA GLY A 50 0.51 0.01 -13.70
C GLY A 50 -0.82 -0.60 -13.27
N PHE A 51 -1.62 0.14 -12.50
CA PHE A 51 -2.97 -0.30 -12.12
C PHE A 51 -3.89 -0.45 -13.34
N ALA A 52 -3.86 0.50 -14.27
CA ALA A 52 -4.62 0.41 -15.51
C ALA A 52 -4.19 -0.80 -16.35
N PHE A 53 -2.89 -1.04 -16.49
CA PHE A 53 -2.34 -2.19 -17.20
C PHE A 53 -2.83 -3.52 -16.61
N ILE A 54 -2.72 -3.68 -15.28
CA ILE A 54 -3.20 -4.87 -14.57
C ILE A 54 -4.71 -5.03 -14.74
N ALA A 55 -5.47 -3.94 -14.54
CA ALA A 55 -6.93 -3.96 -14.66
C ALA A 55 -7.39 -4.34 -16.07
N PHE A 56 -6.81 -3.75 -17.12
CA PHE A 56 -7.15 -4.10 -18.50
C PHE A 56 -6.74 -5.53 -18.86
N THR A 57 -5.58 -5.99 -18.38
CA THR A 57 -5.14 -7.37 -18.58
C THR A 57 -6.12 -8.35 -17.94
N LEU A 58 -6.50 -8.13 -16.68
CA LEU A 58 -7.48 -8.95 -15.97
C LEU A 58 -8.84 -8.92 -16.67
N ARG A 59 -9.32 -7.75 -17.09
CA ARG A 59 -10.59 -7.63 -17.81
C ARG A 59 -10.58 -8.41 -19.12
N ALA A 60 -9.47 -8.36 -19.87
CA ALA A 60 -9.31 -9.12 -21.09
C ALA A 60 -9.30 -10.64 -20.81
N MET A 61 -8.59 -11.09 -19.76
CA MET A 61 -8.59 -12.50 -19.34
C MET A 61 -9.98 -12.98 -18.90
N LEU A 62 -10.79 -12.10 -18.32
CA LEU A 62 -12.16 -12.40 -17.89
C LEU A 62 -13.21 -12.24 -19.01
N GLY A 63 -12.81 -11.85 -20.22
CA GLY A 63 -13.72 -11.66 -21.35
C GLY A 63 -14.75 -10.55 -21.16
N LEU A 64 -14.47 -9.58 -20.29
CA LEU A 64 -15.39 -8.48 -20.01
C LEU A 64 -15.42 -7.47 -21.18
N PRO A 65 -16.60 -6.92 -21.53
CA PRO A 65 -16.69 -5.94 -22.60
C PRO A 65 -15.88 -4.68 -22.28
N THR A 66 -15.32 -4.03 -23.29
CA THR A 66 -14.70 -2.71 -23.15
C THR A 66 -15.77 -1.68 -22.76
N VAL A 67 -15.47 -0.81 -21.78
CA VAL A 67 -16.33 0.36 -21.50
C VAL A 67 -16.22 1.32 -22.67
#